data_AF-A0A6G3XCH5-F1
#
_entry.id   AF-A0A6G3XCH5-F1
#
_cell.length_a   1.000
_cell.length_b   1.000
_cell.length_c   1.000
_cell.angle_alpha   90.00
_cell.angle_beta   90.00
_cell.angle_gamma   90.00
#
_symmetry.space_group_name_H-M   'P 1'
#
loop_
_entity.id
_entity.type
_entity.pdbx_description
1 polymer ?
#
loop_
_entity_poly.entity_id
_entity_poly.type
_entity_poly.pdbx_seq_one_letter_code
_entity_poly.pdbx_strand_id
1 'polypeptide(L)'
;MPTVAESQTSTETDWVSRFADDVIAESERRAPGKPVVVASGLSPSGPIHLGNLREVMTPHLVADEIRRRGHTVRHLISWDDYDRYRKVPEGIPGVDKATWTEHIGKPLTSVPAPAGSAYPNWAEHFK
;
A
#
# COMPACT_ATOMS: atom_id res chain seq x y z
N MET A 1 6.08 -44.31 -31.97
CA MET A 1 6.59 -43.39 -30.96
C MET A 1 6.11 -41.99 -31.33
N PRO A 2 5.05 -41.44 -30.73
CA PRO A 2 4.64 -40.09 -31.04
C PRO A 2 5.57 -39.11 -30.30
N THR A 3 6.16 -38.20 -31.07
CA THR A 3 6.99 -37.09 -30.58
C THR A 3 6.11 -36.15 -29.76
N VAL A 4 6.44 -35.96 -28.48
CA VAL A 4 5.78 -34.94 -27.65
C VAL A 4 6.28 -33.59 -28.16
N ALA A 5 5.36 -32.77 -28.67
CA ALA A 5 5.66 -31.40 -29.03
C ALA A 5 6.03 -30.64 -27.76
N GLU A 6 7.26 -30.12 -27.69
CA GLU A 6 7.64 -29.13 -26.67
C GLU A 6 6.74 -27.91 -26.85
N SER A 7 5.91 -27.65 -25.82
CA SER A 7 5.14 -26.42 -25.72
C SER A 7 6.14 -25.27 -25.57
N GLN A 8 6.44 -24.60 -26.67
CA GLN A 8 7.09 -23.30 -26.64
C GLN A 8 6.11 -22.32 -25.98
N THR A 9 6.26 -22.13 -24.68
CA THR A 9 5.58 -21.09 -23.93
C THR A 9 6.18 -19.77 -24.40
N SER A 10 5.45 -19.07 -25.26
CA SER A 10 5.72 -17.68 -25.62
C SER A 10 5.81 -16.86 -24.32
N THR A 11 7.03 -16.55 -23.87
CA THR A 11 7.30 -15.71 -22.70
C THR A 11 7.01 -14.25 -23.06
N GLU A 12 5.74 -13.90 -23.20
CA GLU A 12 5.37 -12.50 -23.01
C GLU A 12 5.52 -12.23 -21.51
N THR A 13 6.66 -11.67 -21.13
CA THR A 13 6.98 -11.38 -19.72
C THR A 13 5.89 -10.48 -19.16
N ASP A 14 5.13 -11.01 -18.20
CA ASP A 14 4.05 -10.26 -17.56
C ASP A 14 4.60 -9.00 -16.86
N TRP A 15 3.71 -8.07 -16.52
CA TRP A 15 4.13 -6.79 -15.95
C TRP A 15 4.91 -6.95 -14.64
N VAL A 16 4.57 -7.92 -13.78
CA VAL A 16 5.26 -8.17 -12.51
C VAL A 16 6.69 -8.60 -12.80
N SER A 17 6.85 -9.57 -13.69
CA SER A 17 8.17 -10.11 -14.06
C SER A 17 9.07 -9.03 -14.67
N ARG A 18 8.51 -8.14 -15.51
CA ARG A 18 9.24 -6.99 -16.09
C ARG A 18 9.68 -5.98 -15.03
N PHE A 19 8.78 -5.58 -14.12
CA PHE A 19 9.15 -4.64 -13.06
C PHE A 19 10.13 -5.26 -12.04
N ALA A 20 10.07 -6.57 -11.81
CA ALA A 20 11.05 -7.26 -10.99
C ALA A 20 12.45 -7.17 -11.61
N ASP A 21 12.59 -7.36 -12.93
CA ASP A 21 13.86 -7.17 -13.66
C ASP A 21 14.42 -5.76 -13.43
N ASP A 22 13.59 -4.74 -13.68
CA ASP A 22 13.98 -3.33 -13.55
C ASP A 22 14.39 -2.97 -12.11
N VAL A 23 13.63 -3.43 -11.12
CA VAL A 23 13.90 -3.15 -9.70
C VAL A 23 15.16 -3.86 -9.22
N ILE A 24 15.38 -5.13 -9.62
CA ILE A 24 16.60 -5.86 -9.25
C ILE A 24 17.82 -5.17 -9.86
N ALA A 25 17.78 -4.86 -11.16
CA ALA A 25 18.87 -4.20 -11.86
C ALA A 25 19.21 -2.84 -11.21
N GLU A 26 18.19 -2.04 -10.89
CA GLU A 26 18.38 -0.73 -10.28
C GLU A 26 18.85 -0.82 -8.82
N SER A 27 18.36 -1.81 -8.07
CA SER A 27 18.82 -2.06 -6.70
C SER A 27 20.29 -2.43 -6.66
N GLU A 28 20.74 -3.34 -7.52
CA GLU A 28 22.16 -3.73 -7.60
C GLU A 28 23.03 -2.54 -8.06
N ARG A 29 22.54 -1.72 -9.00
CA ARG A 29 23.26 -0.52 -9.46
C ARG A 29 23.42 0.53 -8.35
N ARG A 30 22.40 0.76 -7.52
CA ARG A 30 22.40 1.82 -6.50
C ARG A 30 22.98 1.37 -5.16
N ALA A 31 22.75 0.12 -4.79
CA ALA A 31 23.12 -0.42 -3.48
C ALA A 31 23.48 -1.92 -3.59
N PRO A 32 24.64 -2.26 -4.21
CA PRO A 32 25.08 -3.63 -4.40
C PRO A 32 24.99 -4.48 -3.14
N GLY A 33 24.39 -5.67 -3.25
CA GLY A 33 24.27 -6.63 -2.14
C GLY A 33 23.38 -6.18 -0.98
N LYS A 34 22.66 -5.05 -1.07
CA LYS A 34 21.63 -4.66 -0.09
C LYS A 34 20.28 -5.31 -0.43
N PRO A 35 19.42 -5.59 0.58
CA PRO A 35 18.07 -6.03 0.33
C PRO A 35 17.28 -5.01 -0.52
N VAL A 36 16.47 -5.51 -1.44
CA VAL A 36 15.49 -4.69 -2.16
C VAL A 36 14.45 -4.19 -1.15
N VAL A 37 14.09 -2.91 -1.20
CA VAL A 37 13.01 -2.36 -0.39
C VAL A 37 11.94 -1.80 -1.31
N VAL A 38 10.73 -2.33 -1.20
CA VAL A 38 9.54 -1.73 -1.81
C VAL A 38 8.69 -1.10 -0.71
N ALA A 39 7.90 -0.10 -1.06
CA ALA A 39 7.06 0.63 -0.11
C ALA A 39 5.67 0.92 -0.67
N SER A 40 4.69 0.89 0.22
CA SER A 40 3.32 1.39 0.02
C SER A 40 2.96 2.29 1.19
N GLY A 41 2.10 3.28 0.95
CA GLY A 41 1.60 4.20 1.97
C GLY A 41 0.08 4.22 2.00
N LEU A 42 -0.50 4.35 3.18
CA LEU A 42 -1.94 4.58 3.35
C LEU A 42 -2.16 5.69 4.37
N SER A 43 -3.02 6.64 4.02
CA SER A 43 -3.51 7.66 4.95
C SER A 43 -4.86 7.20 5.51
N PRO A 44 -5.00 6.95 6.83
CA PRO A 44 -6.25 6.51 7.46
C PRO A 44 -7.24 7.68 7.64
N SER A 45 -7.43 8.47 6.58
CA SER A 45 -8.26 9.68 6.58
C SER A 45 -9.75 9.39 6.39
N GLY A 46 -10.13 8.12 6.19
CA GLY A 46 -11.49 7.64 6.02
C GLY A 46 -11.49 6.15 5.66
N PRO A 47 -12.64 5.60 5.23
CA PRO A 47 -12.75 4.18 4.87
C PRO A 47 -11.74 3.75 3.80
N ILE A 48 -11.02 2.65 4.07
CA ILE A 48 -10.10 2.04 3.10
C ILE A 48 -10.90 1.37 1.98
N HIS A 49 -10.57 1.71 0.74
CA HIS A 49 -11.25 1.21 -0.45
C HIS A 49 -10.32 0.41 -1.36
N LEU A 50 -10.88 -0.21 -2.41
CA LEU A 50 -10.12 -1.05 -3.35
C LEU A 50 -8.93 -0.32 -4.00
N GLY A 51 -9.04 0.98 -4.23
CA GLY A 51 -7.92 1.81 -4.69
C GLY A 51 -6.71 1.80 -3.74
N ASN A 52 -6.92 1.85 -2.42
CA ASN A 52 -5.82 1.76 -1.44
C ASN A 52 -5.22 0.35 -1.43
N LEU A 53 -6.06 -0.69 -1.56
CA LEU A 53 -5.58 -2.06 -1.68
C LEU A 53 -4.67 -2.21 -2.90
N ARG A 54 -5.01 -1.60 -4.04
CA ARG A 54 -4.15 -1.61 -5.23
C ARG A 54 -2.76 -1.04 -4.95
N GLU A 55 -2.66 0.03 -4.16
CA GLU A 55 -1.38 0.63 -3.77
C GLU A 55 -0.51 -0.31 -2.94
N VAL A 56 -1.11 -1.17 -2.11
CA VAL A 56 -0.38 -2.22 -1.38
C VAL A 56 -0.04 -3.39 -2.30
N MET A 57 -1.00 -3.86 -3.10
CA MET A 57 -0.85 -5.09 -3.86
C MET A 57 0.13 -4.94 -5.03
N THR A 58 0.20 -3.78 -5.69
CA THR A 58 1.10 -3.61 -6.85
C THR A 58 2.57 -3.80 -6.47
N PRO A 59 3.14 -3.10 -5.47
CA PRO A 59 4.51 -3.35 -5.01
C PRO A 59 4.66 -4.72 -4.35
N HIS A 60 3.61 -5.24 -3.69
CA HIS A 60 3.65 -6.58 -3.07
C HIS A 60 3.91 -7.67 -4.10
N LEU A 61 3.22 -7.66 -5.24
CA LEU A 61 3.37 -8.66 -6.29
C LEU A 61 4.78 -8.64 -6.88
N VAL A 62 5.34 -7.44 -7.12
CA VAL A 62 6.72 -7.29 -7.58
C VAL A 62 7.71 -7.79 -6.53
N ALA A 63 7.52 -7.45 -5.25
CA ALA A 63 8.36 -7.97 -4.18
C ALA A 63 8.26 -9.49 -4.03
N ASP A 64 7.08 -10.09 -4.25
CA ASP A 64 6.93 -11.54 -4.21
C ASP A 64 7.71 -12.22 -5.36
N GLU A 65 7.62 -11.69 -6.59
CA GLU A 65 8.43 -12.16 -7.72
C GLU A 65 9.94 -12.07 -7.42
N ILE A 66 10.40 -10.91 -6.92
CA ILE A 66 11.80 -10.71 -6.52
C ILE A 66 12.23 -11.72 -5.45
N ARG A 67 11.37 -12.01 -4.47
CA ARG A 67 11.61 -13.01 -3.43
C ARG A 67 11.71 -14.42 -4.02
N ARG A 68 10.82 -14.79 -4.94
CA ARG A 68 10.84 -16.10 -5.61
C ARG A 68 12.09 -16.31 -6.45
N ARG A 69 12.74 -15.24 -6.90
CA ARG A 69 14.05 -15.26 -7.58
C ARG A 69 15.25 -15.33 -6.63
N GLY A 70 15.03 -15.43 -5.32
CA GLY A 70 16.09 -15.62 -4.32
C GLY A 70 16.72 -14.34 -3.78
N HIS A 71 16.20 -13.15 -4.13
CA HIS A 71 16.66 -11.90 -3.56
C HIS A 71 16.03 -11.64 -2.19
N THR A 72 16.80 -11.05 -1.26
CA THR A 72 16.24 -10.56 0.01
C THR A 72 15.46 -9.28 -0.27
N VAL A 73 14.18 -9.25 0.13
CA VAL A 73 13.29 -8.11 -0.12
C VAL A 73 12.41 -7.80 1.09
N ARG A 74 12.27 -6.52 1.40
CA ARG A 74 11.37 -5.98 2.43
C ARG A 74 10.27 -5.15 1.78
N HIS A 75 9.01 -5.45 2.10
CA HIS A 75 7.87 -4.60 1.77
C HIS A 75 7.49 -3.79 3.00
N LEU A 76 7.68 -2.47 2.93
CA LEU A 76 7.25 -1.51 3.94
C LEU A 76 5.85 -1.01 3.67
N ILE A 77 4.99 -1.04 4.69
CA ILE A 77 3.67 -0.43 4.65
C ILE A 77 3.67 0.70 5.67
N SER A 78 3.63 1.93 5.19
CA SER A 78 3.52 3.14 6.02
C SER A 78 2.05 3.47 6.24
N TRP A 79 1.72 3.83 7.48
CA TRP A 79 0.47 4.47 7.82
C TRP A 79 0.74 5.94 8.09
N ASP A 80 0.22 6.81 7.23
CA ASP A 80 0.40 8.25 7.33
C ASP A 80 -0.65 8.85 8.29
N ASP A 81 -0.68 8.32 9.51
CA ASP A 81 -1.63 8.68 10.57
C ASP A 81 -1.41 10.09 11.15
N TYR A 82 -0.25 10.69 10.85
CA TYR A 82 0.06 12.06 11.18
C TYR A 82 -0.33 13.08 10.09
N ASP A 83 -0.98 12.62 9.01
CA ASP A 83 -1.57 13.51 8.03
C ASP A 83 -2.59 14.47 8.68
N ARG A 84 -2.73 15.65 8.12
CA ARG A 84 -3.75 16.60 8.56
C ARG A 84 -5.15 16.13 8.15
N TYR A 85 -6.12 16.27 9.04
CA TYR A 85 -7.54 16.15 8.71
C TYR A 85 -7.94 17.32 7.80
N ARG A 86 -8.04 17.06 6.49
CA ARG A 86 -8.13 18.12 5.46
C ARG A 86 -9.53 18.71 5.29
N LYS A 87 -10.56 17.90 5.51
CA LYS A 87 -11.97 18.24 5.35
C LYS A 87 -12.80 17.27 6.18
N VAL A 88 -14.02 17.66 6.51
CA VAL A 88 -15.00 16.74 7.11
C VAL A 88 -15.51 15.78 6.02
N PRO A 89 -15.30 14.45 6.14
CA PRO A 89 -15.83 13.49 5.19
C PRO A 89 -17.34 13.36 5.30
N GLU A 90 -17.97 12.94 4.20
CA GLU A 90 -19.41 12.70 4.15
C GLU A 90 -19.71 11.22 4.38
N GLY A 91 -20.90 10.91 4.89
CA GLY A 91 -21.38 9.53 5.02
C GLY A 91 -20.85 8.75 6.23
N ILE A 92 -20.17 9.40 7.18
CA ILE A 92 -19.76 8.76 8.43
C ILE A 92 -20.78 9.09 9.53
N PRO A 93 -21.46 8.09 10.14
CA PRO A 93 -22.43 8.33 11.20
C PRO A 93 -21.83 9.11 12.37
N GLY A 94 -22.55 10.14 12.85
CA GLY A 94 -22.09 11.00 13.94
C GLY A 94 -20.99 12.00 13.56
N VAL A 95 -20.64 12.10 12.27
CA VAL A 95 -19.69 13.09 11.74
C VAL A 95 -20.45 14.14 10.93
N ASP A 96 -20.75 15.28 11.55
CA ASP A 96 -21.40 16.41 10.90
C ASP A 96 -20.45 17.59 10.67
N LYS A 97 -20.69 18.36 9.60
CA LYS A 97 -19.81 19.47 9.21
C LYS A 97 -19.76 20.60 10.25
N ALA A 98 -20.82 20.82 11.02
CA ALA A 98 -20.90 21.97 11.92
C ALA A 98 -19.96 21.77 13.13
N THR A 99 -19.93 20.57 13.69
CA THR A 99 -19.06 20.26 14.85
C THR A 99 -17.67 19.82 14.41
N TRP A 100 -17.52 19.00 13.36
CA TRP A 100 -16.22 18.41 13.02
C TRP A 100 -15.25 19.33 12.28
N THR A 101 -15.70 20.51 11.83
CA THR A 101 -14.82 21.50 11.19
C THR A 101 -13.72 21.98 12.15
N GLU A 102 -13.95 21.97 13.47
CA GLU A 102 -12.94 22.35 14.47
C GLU A 102 -11.70 21.44 14.50
N HIS A 103 -11.82 20.23 13.94
CA HIS A 103 -10.72 19.27 13.87
C HIS A 103 -9.86 19.43 12.62
N ILE A 104 -10.27 20.28 11.66
CA ILE A 104 -9.51 20.49 10.43
C ILE A 104 -8.11 21.04 10.76
N GLY A 105 -7.10 20.45 10.13
CA GLY A 105 -5.69 20.80 10.33
C GLY A 105 -5.00 20.02 11.46
N LYS A 106 -5.74 19.40 12.38
CA LYS A 106 -5.16 18.48 13.38
C LYS A 106 -4.64 17.21 12.69
N PRO A 107 -3.59 16.56 13.21
CA PRO A 107 -3.20 15.23 12.72
C PRO A 107 -4.33 14.22 12.99
N LEU A 108 -4.50 13.20 12.15
CA LEU A 108 -5.59 12.22 12.27
C LEU A 108 -5.57 11.49 13.64
N THR A 109 -4.39 11.29 14.23
CA THR A 109 -4.23 10.74 15.59
C THR A 109 -4.77 11.65 16.70
N SER A 110 -5.00 12.95 16.42
CA SER A 110 -5.58 13.93 17.37
C SER A 110 -7.04 14.29 17.04
N VAL A 111 -7.63 13.68 16.02
CA VAL A 111 -9.06 13.79 15.73
C VAL A 111 -9.78 12.68 16.48
N PRO A 112 -10.89 12.96 17.19
CA PRO A 112 -11.63 11.93 17.89
C PRO A 112 -12.15 10.88 16.91
N ALA A 113 -12.31 9.64 17.37
CA ALA A 113 -12.96 8.62 16.58
C ALA A 113 -14.47 8.93 16.42
N PRO A 114 -15.11 8.50 15.31
CA PRO A 114 -16.55 8.67 15.14
C PRO A 114 -17.35 7.90 16.20
N ALA A 115 -18.60 8.32 16.41
CA ALA A 115 -19.48 7.73 17.41
C ALA A 115 -19.63 6.21 17.20
N GLY A 116 -19.47 5.44 18.28
CA GLY A 116 -19.54 3.97 18.25
C GLY A 116 -18.23 3.27 17.87
N SER A 117 -17.16 4.01 17.58
CA SER A 117 -15.83 3.43 17.43
C SER A 117 -15.31 2.82 18.73
N ALA A 118 -14.64 1.68 18.64
CA ALA A 118 -13.89 1.07 19.76
C ALA A 118 -12.47 1.66 19.93
N TYR A 119 -12.06 2.54 19.02
CA TYR A 119 -10.71 3.11 18.95
C TYR A 119 -10.66 4.53 19.51
N PRO A 120 -9.50 4.97 20.04
CA PRO A 120 -9.36 6.27 20.69
C PRO A 120 -9.38 7.46 19.74
N ASN A 121 -8.99 7.29 18.47
CA ASN A 121 -8.87 8.39 17.50
C ASN A 121 -9.26 7.97 16.08
N TRP A 122 -9.36 8.96 15.20
CA TRP A 122 -9.76 8.79 13.80
C TRP A 122 -8.81 7.87 13.02
N ALA A 123 -7.50 8.06 13.20
CA ALA A 123 -6.51 7.25 12.50
C ALA A 123 -6.63 5.77 12.86
N GLU A 124 -6.73 5.44 14.15
CA GLU A 124 -6.87 4.06 14.62
C GLU A 124 -8.21 3.44 14.23
N HIS A 125 -9.26 4.24 14.03
CA HIS A 125 -10.54 3.72 13.54
C HIS A 125 -10.48 3.22 12.08
N PHE A 126 -9.67 3.85 11.24
CA PHE A 126 -9.59 3.54 9.80
C PHE A 126 -8.31 2.80 9.38
N LYS A 127 -7.41 2.57 10.31
CA LYS A 127 -6.21 1.74 10.13
C LYS A 127 -6.55 0.25 10.22
#